data_AF-A0A0B2XF58-F1
#
_entry.id   AF-A0A0B2XF58-F1
#
_cell.length_a   1.000
_cell.length_b   1.000
_cell.length_c   1.000
_cell.angle_alpha   90.00
_cell.angle_beta   90.00
_cell.angle_gamma   90.00
#
_symmetry.space_group_name_H-M   'P 1'
#
loop_
_entity.id
_entity.type
_entity.pdbx_description
1 polymer ?
#
loop_
_entity_poly.entity_id
_entity_poly.type
_entity_poly.pdbx_seq_one_letter_code
_entity_poly.pdbx_strand_id
1 'polypeptide(L)'
;MCGCWGIPGRCVVVGDFNARHYSWQAGDTTGRGNDIANWASQNDLSLLNPPNKPTNLHGNTIDLAFSNIPRAEATVEDHLATSSDHFTLSLTIPSMHQPPRLLGKIRVTSDDELKRFAEIVEMEASALPMQTSSTEGLDALAASLTSMLQSAASRAGHLTRKRARAAPWWNDKCALAAAEYRSMRRIYPLGYGKEAQLARKRLQRVVRNAKRSFWQALVDNVSSNEDMFKITRWTKARSPFQPPPLHQSPFQPPPLQVNGTIY
;
A
#
# COMPACT_ATOMS: atom_id res chain seq x y z
N MET A 1 21.56 -23.95 -5.21
CA MET A 1 21.20 -23.41 -3.88
C MET A 1 20.72 -21.98 -4.10
N CYS A 2 19.42 -21.74 -4.02
CA CYS A 2 18.87 -20.38 -4.10
C CYS A 2 19.29 -19.64 -2.83
N GLY A 3 19.94 -18.48 -2.97
CA GLY A 3 20.43 -17.70 -1.84
C GLY A 3 19.30 -17.40 -0.86
N CYS A 4 19.50 -17.71 0.42
CA CYS A 4 18.56 -17.34 1.46
C CYS A 4 18.53 -15.82 1.59
N TRP A 5 17.37 -15.23 1.33
CA TRP A 5 17.14 -13.83 1.64
C TRP A 5 17.09 -13.70 3.17
N GLY A 6 18.05 -12.99 3.77
CA GLY A 6 18.03 -12.76 5.21
C GLY A 6 16.79 -11.97 5.61
N ILE A 7 16.07 -12.43 6.62
CA ILE A 7 14.88 -11.73 7.12
C ILE A 7 15.32 -10.39 7.77
N PRO A 8 14.75 -9.24 7.36
CA PRO A 8 15.13 -7.95 7.94
C PRO A 8 14.84 -7.89 9.45
N GLY A 9 15.67 -7.17 10.20
CA GLY A 9 15.56 -7.07 11.67
C GLY A 9 14.25 -6.45 12.20
N ARG A 10 13.48 -5.77 11.35
CA ARG A 10 12.08 -5.38 11.61
C ARG A 10 11.28 -5.58 10.34
N CYS A 11 10.46 -6.63 10.29
CA CYS A 11 9.66 -6.96 9.11
C CYS A 11 8.27 -7.44 9.49
N VAL A 12 7.35 -7.34 8.53
CA VAL A 12 6.02 -7.92 8.60
C VAL A 12 5.78 -8.68 7.30
N VAL A 13 5.32 -9.91 7.41
CA VAL A 13 4.95 -10.76 6.27
C VAL A 13 3.47 -11.03 6.38
N VAL A 14 2.70 -10.64 5.36
CA VAL A 14 1.24 -10.76 5.33
C VAL A 14 0.81 -11.29 3.96
N GLY A 15 -0.17 -12.17 3.95
CA GLY A 15 -0.76 -12.64 2.70
C GLY A 15 -1.79 -13.73 2.91
N ASP A 16 -2.30 -14.22 1.79
CA ASP A 16 -3.08 -15.45 1.72
C ASP A 16 -2.13 -16.64 1.55
N PHE A 17 -1.96 -17.42 2.60
CA PHE A 17 -1.05 -18.57 2.62
C PHE A 17 -1.73 -19.87 2.17
N ASN A 18 -3.06 -19.90 2.09
CA ASN A 18 -3.84 -21.10 1.75
C ASN A 18 -3.43 -22.36 2.54
N ALA A 19 -3.03 -22.20 3.81
CA ALA A 19 -2.51 -23.26 4.65
C ALA A 19 -3.08 -23.19 6.08
N ARG A 20 -3.25 -24.36 6.70
CA ARG A 20 -3.69 -24.48 8.10
C ARG A 20 -2.64 -25.21 8.92
N HIS A 21 -2.47 -24.79 10.15
CA HIS A 21 -1.63 -25.44 11.14
C HIS A 21 -2.23 -25.21 12.52
N TYR A 22 -2.05 -26.18 13.42
CA TYR A 22 -2.68 -26.18 14.75
C TYR A 22 -2.33 -24.93 15.58
N SER A 23 -1.20 -24.27 15.29
CA SER A 23 -0.78 -23.07 16.02
C SER A 23 -1.60 -21.81 15.69
N TRP A 24 -2.34 -21.77 14.57
CA TRP A 24 -3.25 -20.66 14.24
C TRP A 24 -4.71 -21.06 14.06
N GLN A 25 -4.98 -22.34 13.78
CA GLN A 25 -6.34 -22.87 13.71
C GLN A 25 -6.36 -24.32 14.21
N ALA A 26 -7.21 -24.60 15.20
CA ALA A 26 -7.42 -25.93 15.75
C ALA A 26 -7.91 -26.91 14.68
N GLY A 27 -7.46 -28.16 14.80
CA GLY A 27 -7.72 -29.23 13.85
C GLY A 27 -6.50 -29.58 13.00
N ASP A 28 -6.76 -30.20 11.85
CA ASP A 28 -5.71 -30.75 11.01
C ASP A 28 -4.88 -29.68 10.31
N THR A 29 -3.57 -29.96 10.23
CA THR A 29 -2.65 -29.19 9.42
C THR A 29 -2.85 -29.54 7.95
N THR A 30 -3.01 -28.53 7.07
CA THR A 30 -3.24 -28.73 5.63
C THR A 30 -2.40 -27.77 4.79
N GLY A 31 -2.12 -28.17 3.55
CA GLY A 31 -1.25 -27.40 2.66
C GLY A 31 0.18 -27.38 3.18
N ARG A 32 0.83 -26.21 3.13
CA ARG A 32 2.21 -26.02 3.62
C ARG A 32 2.29 -25.53 5.08
N GLY A 33 1.30 -25.87 5.91
CA GLY A 33 1.21 -25.36 7.29
C GLY A 33 2.46 -25.64 8.13
N ASN A 34 2.98 -26.87 8.08
CA ASN A 34 4.23 -27.23 8.77
C ASN A 34 5.43 -26.44 8.24
N ASP A 35 5.57 -26.31 6.92
CA ASP A 35 6.69 -25.57 6.31
C ASP A 35 6.68 -24.10 6.74
N ILE A 36 5.50 -23.47 6.75
CA ILE A 36 5.31 -22.07 7.14
C ILE A 36 5.60 -21.89 8.63
N ALA A 37 5.09 -22.78 9.49
CA ALA A 37 5.33 -22.71 10.93
C ALA A 37 6.82 -22.88 11.26
N ASN A 38 7.48 -23.85 10.63
CA ASN A 38 8.92 -24.08 10.78
C ASN A 38 9.73 -22.88 10.26
N TRP A 39 9.40 -22.37 9.08
CA TRP A 39 10.05 -21.20 8.51
C TRP A 39 9.90 -19.97 9.42
N ALA A 40 8.70 -19.70 9.94
CA ALA A 40 8.47 -18.58 10.84
C ALA A 40 9.30 -18.72 12.13
N SER A 41 9.31 -19.92 12.73
CA SER A 41 10.09 -20.21 13.93
C SER A 41 11.60 -20.09 13.71
N GLN A 42 12.12 -20.52 12.56
CA GLN A 42 13.55 -20.43 12.23
C GLN A 42 14.03 -18.99 11.97
N ASN A 43 13.10 -18.06 11.78
CA ASN A 43 13.38 -16.67 11.45
C ASN A 43 12.86 -15.68 12.51
N ASP A 44 12.58 -16.16 13.72
CA ASP A 44 12.07 -15.35 14.85
C ASP A 44 10.81 -14.54 14.52
N LEU A 45 9.95 -15.09 13.66
CA LEU A 45 8.68 -14.47 13.27
C LEU A 45 7.53 -15.02 14.11
N SER A 46 6.92 -14.13 14.89
CA SER A 46 5.72 -14.45 15.67
C SER A 46 4.46 -14.28 14.82
N LEU A 47 3.51 -15.21 14.96
CA LEU A 47 2.18 -15.06 14.38
C LEU A 47 1.44 -13.90 15.06
N LEU A 48 0.87 -13.00 14.27
CA LEU A 48 0.12 -11.83 14.74
C LEU A 48 -1.39 -12.09 14.83
N ASN A 49 -1.89 -13.08 14.10
CA ASN A 49 -3.31 -13.41 14.07
C ASN A 49 -3.80 -13.92 15.43
N PRO A 50 -5.05 -13.60 15.83
CA PRO A 50 -5.67 -14.25 16.97
C PRO A 50 -5.92 -15.73 16.61
N PRO A 51 -5.55 -16.68 17.48
CA PRO A 51 -5.75 -18.10 17.19
C PRO A 51 -7.23 -18.42 17.03
N ASN A 52 -7.54 -19.31 16.09
CA ASN A 52 -8.90 -19.78 15.75
C ASN A 52 -9.86 -18.70 15.23
N LYS A 53 -9.39 -17.49 14.94
CA LYS A 53 -10.24 -16.45 14.37
C LYS A 53 -10.29 -16.59 12.84
N PRO A 54 -11.43 -16.97 12.25
CA PRO A 54 -11.52 -17.19 10.82
C PRO A 54 -11.21 -15.89 10.05
N THR A 55 -10.46 -16.01 8.97
CA THR A 55 -10.12 -14.93 8.04
C THR A 55 -10.91 -15.00 6.75
N ASN A 56 -11.78 -16.01 6.59
CA ASN A 56 -12.74 -16.06 5.51
C ASN A 56 -14.11 -16.64 5.93
N LEU A 57 -15.07 -16.54 5.02
CA LEU A 57 -16.44 -17.03 5.19
C LEU A 57 -16.53 -18.56 5.33
N HIS A 58 -15.49 -19.30 4.96
CA HIS A 58 -15.45 -20.76 5.09
C HIS A 58 -15.04 -21.23 6.49
N GLY A 59 -14.79 -20.29 7.40
CA GLY A 59 -14.35 -20.62 8.76
C GLY A 59 -12.86 -20.96 8.85
N ASN A 60 -12.08 -20.65 7.81
CA ASN A 60 -10.65 -20.93 7.77
C ASN A 60 -9.83 -19.69 8.14
N THR A 61 -8.66 -19.91 8.74
CA THR A 61 -7.65 -18.92 9.09
C THR A 61 -6.45 -19.15 8.17
N ILE A 62 -6.53 -18.59 6.97
CA ILE A 62 -5.54 -18.80 5.88
C ILE A 62 -4.85 -17.51 5.44
N ASP A 63 -5.43 -16.37 5.78
CA ASP A 63 -4.79 -15.07 5.64
C ASP A 63 -3.99 -14.83 6.93
N LEU A 64 -2.66 -14.83 6.84
CA LEU A 64 -1.79 -14.79 8.02
C LEU A 64 -0.91 -13.55 7.99
N ALA A 65 -0.55 -13.08 9.18
CA ALA A 65 0.42 -12.04 9.41
C ALA A 65 1.47 -12.55 10.41
N PHE A 66 2.74 -12.39 10.07
CA PHE A 66 3.88 -12.73 10.90
C PHE A 66 4.81 -11.53 11.05
N SER A 67 5.48 -11.38 12.20
CA SER A 67 6.44 -10.30 12.41
C SER A 67 7.44 -10.62 13.53
N ASN A 68 8.63 -10.05 13.42
CA ASN A 68 9.62 -9.94 14.51
C ASN A 68 9.56 -8.58 15.25
N ILE A 69 8.54 -7.76 14.97
CA ILE A 69 8.34 -6.47 15.65
C ILE A 69 7.59 -6.72 16.96
N PRO A 70 8.18 -6.36 18.13
CA PRO A 70 7.52 -6.56 19.41
C PRO A 70 6.19 -5.81 19.48
N ARG A 71 5.17 -6.47 20.05
CA ARG A 71 3.81 -5.94 20.25
C ARG A 71 3.06 -5.60 18.95
N ALA A 72 3.54 -6.04 17.78
CA ALA A 72 2.71 -6.05 16.59
C ALA A 72 1.54 -7.04 16.79
N GLU A 73 0.39 -6.72 16.21
CA GLU A 73 -0.81 -7.55 16.30
C GLU A 73 -1.63 -7.45 15.01
N ALA A 74 -2.44 -8.46 14.75
CA ALA A 74 -3.42 -8.44 13.67
C ALA A 74 -4.83 -8.69 14.24
N THR A 75 -5.82 -7.99 13.68
CA THR A 75 -7.23 -8.18 14.02
C THR A 75 -8.05 -8.36 12.74
N VAL A 76 -9.00 -9.29 12.78
CA VAL A 76 -10.04 -9.36 11.75
C VAL A 76 -11.05 -8.25 12.01
N GLU A 77 -11.15 -7.31 11.06
CA GLU A 77 -12.02 -6.13 11.13
C GLU A 77 -13.30 -6.32 10.31
N ASP A 78 -14.35 -6.77 11.00
CA ASP A 78 -15.67 -7.03 10.41
C ASP A 78 -16.30 -5.77 9.78
N HIS A 79 -16.05 -4.60 10.38
CA HIS A 79 -16.60 -3.33 9.91
C HIS A 79 -15.96 -2.82 8.60
N LEU A 80 -14.76 -3.31 8.27
CA LEU A 80 -14.06 -3.05 7.01
C LEU A 80 -14.39 -4.11 5.94
N ALA A 81 -15.43 -4.90 6.18
CA ALA A 81 -15.84 -5.94 5.28
C ALA A 81 -16.09 -5.44 3.86
N THR A 82 -15.50 -6.16 2.93
CA THR A 82 -15.85 -6.08 1.52
C THR A 82 -16.88 -7.15 1.19
N SER A 83 -17.30 -7.22 -0.08
CA SER A 83 -18.06 -8.36 -0.59
C SER A 83 -17.17 -9.57 -0.96
N SER A 84 -15.89 -9.55 -0.60
CA SER A 84 -14.94 -10.69 -0.70
C SER A 84 -15.20 -11.72 0.38
N ASP A 85 -14.97 -12.98 0.08
CA ASP A 85 -15.09 -14.11 1.02
C ASP A 85 -13.99 -14.09 2.07
N HIS A 86 -12.87 -13.44 1.77
CA HIS A 86 -11.86 -13.07 2.75
C HIS A 86 -12.29 -11.85 3.56
N PHE A 87 -11.97 -11.86 4.84
CA PHE A 87 -12.16 -10.74 5.76
C PHE A 87 -10.94 -9.84 5.77
N THR A 88 -11.18 -8.57 6.11
CA THR A 88 -10.10 -7.58 6.20
C THR A 88 -9.29 -7.82 7.46
N LEU A 89 -7.98 -8.04 7.31
CA LEU A 89 -7.03 -8.01 8.41
C LEU A 89 -6.48 -6.59 8.59
N SER A 90 -6.62 -6.05 9.79
CA SER A 90 -5.95 -4.83 10.23
C SER A 90 -4.71 -5.20 11.03
N LEU A 91 -3.61 -4.49 10.81
CA LEU A 91 -2.36 -4.70 11.53
C LEU A 91 -2.02 -3.44 12.32
N THR A 92 -1.78 -3.61 13.61
CA THR A 92 -1.24 -2.55 14.48
C THR A 92 0.26 -2.82 14.65
N ILE A 93 1.10 -1.92 14.14
CA ILE A 93 2.57 -2.05 14.24
C ILE A 93 3.12 -0.92 15.11
N PRO A 94 3.62 -1.21 16.33
CA PRO A 94 4.15 -0.20 17.23
C PRO A 94 5.43 0.45 16.72
N SER A 95 5.54 1.76 16.92
CA SER A 95 6.77 2.53 16.68
C SER A 95 7.40 2.23 15.31
N MET A 96 6.58 2.35 14.26
CA MET A 96 7.13 2.79 12.99
C MET A 96 7.39 4.28 13.18
N HIS A 97 8.63 4.74 13.02
CA HIS A 97 8.86 6.16 12.76
C HIS A 97 7.82 6.54 11.71
N GLN A 98 6.93 7.50 12.02
CA GLN A 98 5.96 7.93 11.04
C GLN A 98 6.77 8.22 9.78
N PRO A 99 6.57 7.49 8.66
CA PRO A 99 7.26 7.86 7.45
C PRO A 99 6.96 9.34 7.27
N PRO A 100 7.98 10.20 7.06
CA PRO A 100 7.77 11.64 6.98
C PRO A 100 6.56 11.81 6.09
N ARG A 101 5.49 12.40 6.64
CA ARG A 101 4.22 12.55 5.93
C ARG A 101 4.61 13.03 4.56
N LEU A 102 4.39 12.22 3.51
CA LEU A 102 4.74 12.63 2.16
C LEU A 102 3.87 13.86 1.90
N LEU A 103 4.43 15.05 2.17
CA LEU A 103 3.81 16.32 1.88
C LEU A 103 3.52 16.22 0.39
N GLY A 104 2.24 16.29 0.05
CA GLY A 104 1.81 16.25 -1.35
C GLY A 104 2.64 17.25 -2.16
N LYS A 105 2.89 16.95 -3.44
CA LYS A 105 3.66 17.89 -4.27
C LYS A 105 2.91 19.22 -4.32
N ILE A 106 3.62 20.30 -4.09
CA ILE A 106 3.06 21.64 -4.27
C ILE A 106 2.87 21.83 -5.78
N ARG A 107 1.70 22.34 -6.16
CA ARG A 107 1.42 22.70 -7.54
C ARG A 107 0.88 24.12 -7.61
N VAL A 108 1.22 24.77 -8.71
CA VAL A 108 0.72 26.07 -9.17
C VAL A 108 0.03 25.76 -10.49
N THR A 109 -1.30 25.79 -10.52
CA THR A 109 -2.08 25.28 -11.68
C THR A 109 -3.25 26.14 -12.10
N SER A 110 -3.87 26.91 -11.20
CA SER A 110 -4.88 27.88 -11.62
C SER A 110 -4.24 29.18 -12.08
N ASP A 111 -4.95 29.95 -12.91
CA ASP A 111 -4.45 31.24 -13.39
C ASP A 111 -4.13 32.21 -12.25
N ASP A 112 -4.96 32.22 -11.20
CA ASP A 112 -4.72 33.03 -9.99
C ASP A 112 -3.45 32.60 -9.23
N GLU A 113 -3.20 31.29 -9.14
CA GLU A 113 -1.98 30.75 -8.52
C GLU A 113 -0.75 31.12 -9.33
N LEU A 114 -0.82 31.02 -10.67
CA LEU A 114 0.27 31.41 -11.57
C LEU A 114 0.57 32.91 -11.45
N LYS A 115 -0.48 33.74 -11.39
CA LYS A 115 -0.33 35.18 -11.22
C LYS A 115 0.37 35.52 -9.90
N ARG A 116 -0.11 34.95 -8.80
CA ARG A 116 0.49 35.14 -7.47
C ARG A 116 1.93 34.63 -7.40
N PHE A 117 2.22 33.51 -8.07
CA PHE A 117 3.58 32.98 -8.18
C PHE A 117 4.50 33.97 -8.89
N ALA A 118 4.07 34.50 -10.04
CA ALA A 118 4.84 35.49 -10.80
C ALA A 118 5.14 36.75 -9.97
N GLU A 119 4.14 37.28 -9.26
CA GLU A 119 4.31 38.45 -8.37
C GLU A 119 5.34 38.20 -7.26
N ILE A 120 5.35 37.00 -6.66
CA ILE A 120 6.33 36.64 -5.63
C ILE A 120 7.73 36.50 -6.21
N VAL A 121 7.86 35.86 -7.38
CA VAL A 121 9.15 35.68 -8.05
C VAL A 121 9.74 37.03 -8.45
N GLU A 122 8.94 37.94 -9.00
CA GLU A 122 9.40 39.27 -9.40
C GLU A 122 9.90 40.08 -8.19
N MET A 123 9.19 39.99 -7.06
CA MET A 123 9.61 40.61 -5.81
C MET A 123 10.93 40.04 -5.29
N GLU A 124 11.07 38.71 -5.22
CA GLU A 124 12.24 38.05 -4.65
C GLU A 124 13.46 38.04 -5.58
N ALA A 125 13.26 38.10 -6.90
CA ALA A 125 14.35 38.15 -7.88
C ALA A 125 15.22 39.41 -7.72
N SER A 126 14.65 40.50 -7.22
CA SER A 126 15.39 41.74 -6.92
C SER A 126 16.48 41.56 -5.85
N ALA A 127 16.37 40.53 -5.00
CA ALA A 127 17.32 40.22 -3.94
C ALA A 127 18.40 39.20 -4.36
N LEU A 128 18.36 38.71 -5.62
CA LEU A 128 19.36 37.76 -6.09
C LEU A 128 20.73 38.44 -6.29
N PRO A 129 21.84 37.74 -6.00
CA PRO A 129 23.18 38.28 -6.22
C PRO A 129 23.38 38.65 -7.70
N MET A 130 23.78 39.89 -7.96
CA MET A 130 24.22 40.31 -9.28
C MET A 130 25.69 39.94 -9.48
N GLN A 131 25.90 38.89 -10.27
CA GLN A 131 27.16 38.46 -10.89
C GLN A 131 28.14 37.65 -10.02
N THR A 132 28.53 36.50 -10.57
CA THR A 132 29.67 35.69 -10.13
C THR A 132 30.28 35.04 -11.38
N SER A 133 31.61 35.01 -11.50
CA SER A 133 32.33 34.34 -12.60
C SER A 133 33.06 33.06 -12.15
N SER A 134 32.93 32.68 -10.88
CA SER A 134 33.46 31.43 -10.34
C SER A 134 32.43 30.31 -10.40
N THR A 135 32.91 29.07 -10.48
CA THR A 135 32.08 27.85 -10.44
C THR A 135 31.26 27.79 -9.15
N GLU A 136 31.84 28.12 -8.01
CA GLU A 136 31.17 28.08 -6.70
C GLU A 136 30.09 29.15 -6.59
N GLY A 137 30.31 30.32 -7.21
CA GLY A 137 29.32 31.40 -7.25
C GLY A 137 28.12 31.04 -8.13
N LEU A 138 28.35 30.33 -9.24
CA LEU A 138 27.28 29.83 -10.10
C LEU A 138 26.42 28.77 -9.39
N ASP A 139 27.05 27.85 -8.65
CA ASP A 139 26.32 26.83 -7.87
C ASP A 139 25.50 27.48 -6.74
N ALA A 140 26.07 28.47 -6.05
CA ALA A 140 25.37 29.21 -5.00
C ALA A 140 24.18 30.00 -5.57
N LEU A 141 24.33 30.60 -6.75
CA LEU A 141 23.24 31.28 -7.46
C LEU A 141 22.15 30.30 -7.88
N ALA A 142 22.51 29.14 -8.44
CA ALA A 142 21.56 28.10 -8.83
C ALA A 142 20.77 27.57 -7.62
N ALA A 143 21.44 27.37 -6.48
CA ALA A 143 20.80 26.98 -5.23
C ALA A 143 19.83 28.07 -4.73
N SER A 144 20.24 29.34 -4.78
CA SER A 144 19.41 30.48 -4.35
C SER A 144 18.18 30.65 -5.24
N LEU A 145 18.34 30.53 -6.56
CA LEU A 145 17.24 30.56 -7.52
C LEU A 145 16.26 29.40 -7.28
N THR A 146 16.78 28.20 -7.08
CA THR A 146 15.96 27.01 -6.81
C THR A 146 15.17 27.17 -5.51
N SER A 147 15.81 27.68 -4.45
CA SER A 147 15.17 27.93 -3.16
C SER A 147 14.06 28.99 -3.26
N MET A 148 14.33 30.10 -3.97
CA MET A 148 13.36 31.16 -4.22
C MET A 148 12.14 30.63 -4.99
N LEU A 149 12.36 29.91 -6.10
CA LEU A 149 11.26 29.32 -6.88
C LEU A 149 10.44 28.31 -6.07
N GLN A 150 11.09 27.50 -5.22
CA GLN A 150 10.40 26.56 -4.33
C GLN A 150 9.59 27.29 -3.24
N SER A 151 10.14 28.36 -2.67
CA SER A 151 9.45 29.23 -1.70
C SER A 151 8.22 29.90 -2.32
N ALA A 152 8.40 30.53 -3.49
CA ALA A 152 7.32 31.16 -4.24
C ALA A 152 6.22 30.16 -4.60
N ALA A 153 6.58 28.98 -5.09
CA ALA A 153 5.62 27.92 -5.40
C ALA A 153 4.86 27.47 -4.15
N SER A 154 5.53 27.40 -2.99
CA SER A 154 4.91 27.01 -1.72
C SER A 154 3.94 28.05 -1.16
N ARG A 155 4.19 29.33 -1.43
CA ARG A 155 3.36 30.46 -0.98
C ARG A 155 2.19 30.74 -1.92
N ALA A 156 2.36 30.51 -3.22
CA ALA A 156 1.34 30.75 -4.23
C ALA A 156 0.46 29.53 -4.47
N GLY A 157 1.06 28.34 -4.47
CA GLY A 157 0.40 27.09 -4.86
C GLY A 157 -0.32 26.38 -3.72
N HIS A 158 -0.84 25.21 -4.04
CA HIS A 158 -1.52 24.33 -3.09
C HIS A 158 -0.89 22.94 -3.03
N LEU A 159 -1.14 22.25 -1.92
CA LEU A 159 -0.65 20.90 -1.71
C LEU A 159 -1.52 19.90 -2.47
N THR A 160 -0.96 19.23 -3.49
CA THR A 160 -1.69 18.14 -4.17
C THR A 160 -1.62 16.86 -3.35
N ARG A 161 -2.75 16.51 -2.74
CA ARG A 161 -2.93 15.18 -2.17
C ARG A 161 -3.44 14.27 -3.26
N LYS A 162 -2.79 13.11 -3.43
CA LYS A 162 -3.39 11.99 -4.17
C LYS A 162 -4.63 11.53 -3.40
N ARG A 163 -5.78 12.15 -3.62
CA ARG A 163 -7.05 11.59 -3.18
C ARG A 163 -7.25 10.29 -3.96
N ALA A 164 -7.63 9.23 -3.25
CA ALA A 164 -8.10 8.02 -3.92
C ALA A 164 -9.24 8.45 -4.85
N ARG A 165 -9.05 8.28 -6.16
CA ARG A 165 -10.13 8.56 -7.11
C ARG A 165 -11.22 7.56 -6.81
N ALA A 166 -12.43 8.06 -6.54
CA ALA A 166 -13.61 7.20 -6.45
C ALA A 166 -13.68 6.34 -7.71
N ALA A 167 -14.03 5.07 -7.55
CA ALA A 167 -14.13 4.17 -8.69
C ALA A 167 -15.19 4.72 -9.67
N PRO A 168 -14.85 4.97 -10.95
CA PRO A 168 -15.72 5.72 -11.86
C PRO A 168 -17.02 4.98 -12.21
N TRP A 169 -17.05 3.67 -12.01
CA TRP A 169 -18.24 2.83 -12.16
C TRP A 169 -19.13 2.78 -10.90
N TRP A 170 -18.73 3.41 -9.79
CA TRP A 170 -19.51 3.42 -8.56
C TRP A 170 -20.67 4.41 -8.67
N ASN A 171 -21.89 3.93 -8.50
CA ASN A 171 -23.12 4.73 -8.59
C ASN A 171 -24.02 4.52 -7.36
N ASP A 172 -25.14 5.25 -7.29
CA ASP A 172 -26.07 5.21 -6.15
C ASP A 172 -26.62 3.81 -5.86
N LYS A 173 -26.84 3.00 -6.91
CA LYS A 173 -27.27 1.60 -6.75
C LYS A 173 -26.21 0.78 -6.00
N CYS A 174 -24.92 0.99 -6.30
CA CYS A 174 -23.82 0.36 -5.56
C CYS A 174 -23.77 0.86 -4.12
N ALA A 175 -23.90 2.18 -3.90
CA ALA A 175 -23.90 2.78 -2.57
C ALA A 175 -25.03 2.23 -1.68
N LEU A 176 -26.24 2.12 -2.23
CA LEU A 176 -27.40 1.58 -1.54
C LEU A 176 -27.21 0.10 -1.19
N ALA A 177 -26.81 -0.74 -2.15
CA ALA A 177 -26.56 -2.15 -1.90
C ALA A 177 -25.43 -2.38 -0.88
N ALA A 178 -24.42 -1.50 -0.85
CA ALA A 178 -23.35 -1.54 0.13
C ALA A 178 -23.81 -1.08 1.52
N ALA A 179 -24.72 -0.11 1.60
CA ALA A 179 -25.34 0.28 2.87
C ALA A 179 -26.21 -0.84 3.46
N GLU A 180 -27.03 -1.50 2.61
CA GLU A 180 -27.83 -2.67 2.99
C GLU A 180 -26.97 -3.84 3.45
N TYR A 181 -25.88 -4.14 2.73
CA TYR A 181 -24.96 -5.19 3.17
C TYR A 181 -24.32 -4.86 4.52
N ARG A 182 -23.91 -3.61 4.73
CA ARG A 182 -23.35 -3.14 6.01
C ARG A 182 -24.37 -3.16 7.14
N SER A 183 -25.66 -2.94 6.90
CA SER A 183 -26.69 -3.08 7.94
C SER A 183 -26.89 -4.54 8.32
N MET A 184 -26.90 -5.45 7.35
CA MET A 184 -27.01 -6.89 7.63
C MET A 184 -25.81 -7.40 8.44
N ARG A 185 -24.58 -6.96 8.14
CA ARG A 185 -23.39 -7.36 8.94
C ARG A 185 -23.41 -6.87 10.38
N ARG A 186 -24.10 -5.75 10.67
CA ARG A 186 -24.28 -5.30 12.06
C ARG A 186 -25.15 -6.25 12.88
N ILE A 187 -26.04 -6.99 12.24
CA ILE A 187 -26.93 -7.99 12.89
C ILE A 187 -26.27 -9.37 12.88
N TYR A 188 -25.53 -9.68 11.81
CA TYR A 188 -24.91 -10.98 11.56
C TYR A 188 -23.37 -10.82 11.50
N PRO A 189 -22.67 -10.92 12.64
CA PRO A 189 -21.21 -10.77 12.70
C PRO A 189 -20.50 -11.69 11.71
N LEU A 190 -19.41 -11.20 11.11
CA LEU A 190 -18.65 -11.90 10.07
C LEU A 190 -19.47 -12.22 8.80
N GLY A 191 -20.72 -11.75 8.72
CA GLY A 191 -21.65 -12.07 7.65
C GLY A 191 -22.21 -13.49 7.73
N TYR A 192 -22.13 -14.17 8.88
CA TYR A 192 -22.72 -15.49 9.06
C TYR A 192 -24.24 -15.36 9.19
N GLY A 193 -24.97 -15.80 8.16
CA GLY A 193 -26.43 -15.75 8.13
C GLY A 193 -26.96 -15.66 6.71
N LYS A 194 -28.11 -16.30 6.45
CA LYS A 194 -28.73 -16.32 5.13
C LYS A 194 -28.95 -14.91 4.58
N GLU A 195 -29.46 -14.01 5.42
CA GLU A 195 -29.76 -12.62 5.02
C GLU A 195 -28.50 -11.83 4.67
N ALA A 196 -27.44 -11.93 5.48
CA ALA A 196 -26.15 -11.30 5.18
C ALA A 196 -25.54 -11.84 3.87
N GLN A 197 -25.68 -13.15 3.60
CA GLN A 197 -25.22 -13.76 2.35
C GLN A 197 -26.06 -13.35 1.13
N LEU A 198 -27.38 -13.17 1.30
CA LEU A 198 -28.25 -12.64 0.24
C LEU A 198 -27.89 -11.18 -0.09
N ALA A 199 -27.73 -10.33 0.91
CA ALA A 199 -27.31 -8.94 0.74
C ALA A 199 -25.93 -8.83 0.08
N ARG A 200 -24.97 -9.69 0.47
CA ARG A 200 -23.66 -9.82 -0.18
C ARG A 200 -23.80 -10.15 -1.67
N LYS A 201 -24.56 -11.19 -2.01
CA LYS A 201 -24.78 -11.59 -3.42
C LYS A 201 -25.44 -10.49 -4.23
N ARG A 202 -26.38 -9.75 -3.63
CA ARG A 202 -27.02 -8.57 -4.23
C ARG A 202 -25.98 -7.48 -4.52
N LEU A 203 -25.15 -7.11 -3.54
CA LEU A 203 -24.09 -6.14 -3.71
C LEU A 203 -23.12 -6.54 -4.84
N GLN A 204 -22.65 -7.79 -4.85
CA GLN A 204 -21.78 -8.29 -5.91
C GLN A 204 -22.42 -8.20 -7.30
N ARG A 205 -23.72 -8.52 -7.41
CA ARG A 205 -24.47 -8.41 -8.68
C ARG A 205 -24.56 -6.97 -9.15
N VAL A 206 -24.94 -6.05 -8.26
CA VAL A 206 -25.07 -4.63 -8.59
C VAL A 206 -23.72 -4.03 -9.02
N VAL A 207 -22.64 -4.34 -8.27
CA VAL A 207 -21.28 -3.89 -8.62
C VAL A 207 -20.82 -4.46 -9.96
N ARG A 208 -21.05 -5.75 -10.24
CA ARG A 208 -20.74 -6.35 -11.55
C ARG A 208 -21.49 -5.67 -12.69
N ASN A 209 -22.77 -5.39 -12.51
CA ASN A 209 -23.58 -4.70 -13.51
C ASN A 209 -23.10 -3.27 -13.74
N ALA A 210 -22.82 -2.52 -12.67
CA ALA A 210 -22.32 -1.15 -12.78
C ALA A 210 -20.95 -1.08 -13.49
N LYS A 211 -20.03 -1.98 -13.12
CA LYS A 211 -18.75 -2.15 -13.85
C LYS A 211 -18.99 -2.44 -15.33
N ARG A 212 -19.84 -3.42 -15.65
CA ARG A 212 -20.14 -3.79 -17.04
C ARG A 212 -20.69 -2.61 -17.83
N SER A 213 -21.71 -1.94 -17.32
CA SER A 213 -22.32 -0.78 -18.00
C SER A 213 -21.32 0.35 -18.20
N PHE A 214 -20.47 0.63 -17.20
CA PHE A 214 -19.42 1.64 -17.32
C PHE A 214 -18.41 1.27 -18.41
N TRP A 215 -17.91 0.03 -18.42
CA TRP A 215 -16.93 -0.40 -19.42
C TRP A 215 -17.53 -0.45 -20.82
N GLN A 216 -18.77 -0.88 -20.96
CA GLN A 216 -19.48 -0.90 -22.24
C GLN A 216 -19.64 0.53 -22.78
N ALA A 217 -20.16 1.45 -21.96
CA ALA A 217 -20.27 2.86 -22.35
C ALA A 217 -18.90 3.48 -22.67
N LEU A 218 -17.85 3.13 -21.95
CA LEU A 218 -16.50 3.64 -22.24
C LEU A 218 -16.01 3.19 -23.60
N VAL A 219 -16.24 1.92 -23.96
CA VAL A 219 -15.86 1.35 -25.27
C VAL A 219 -16.71 1.94 -26.39
N ASP A 220 -18.02 2.05 -26.20
CA ASP A 220 -18.95 2.58 -27.21
C ASP A 220 -18.68 4.06 -27.54
N ASN A 221 -18.13 4.84 -26.59
CA ASN A 221 -17.82 6.26 -26.75
C ASN A 221 -16.37 6.53 -27.23
N VAL A 222 -15.58 5.51 -27.58
CA VAL A 222 -14.23 5.72 -28.13
C VAL A 222 -14.37 6.32 -29.53
N SER A 223 -13.95 7.58 -29.66
CA SER A 223 -13.98 8.29 -30.95
C SER A 223 -12.62 8.89 -31.34
N SER A 224 -11.64 8.88 -30.44
CA SER A 224 -10.31 9.46 -30.66
C SER A 224 -9.17 8.55 -30.22
N ASN A 225 -7.97 8.79 -30.76
CA ASN A 225 -6.74 8.14 -30.30
C ASN A 225 -6.46 8.43 -28.81
N GLU A 226 -6.85 9.60 -28.30
CA GLU A 226 -6.69 9.95 -26.88
C GLU A 226 -7.54 9.05 -25.96
N ASP A 227 -8.76 8.70 -26.39
CA ASP A 227 -9.64 7.79 -25.65
C ASP A 227 -9.10 6.35 -25.66
N MET A 228 -8.44 5.95 -26.75
CA MET A 228 -7.73 4.67 -26.81
C MET A 228 -6.54 4.62 -25.83
N PHE A 229 -5.79 5.71 -25.65
CA PHE A 229 -4.74 5.79 -24.62
C PHE A 229 -5.31 5.73 -23.19
N LYS A 230 -6.50 6.28 -22.95
CA LYS A 230 -7.18 6.16 -21.66
C LYS A 230 -7.49 4.70 -21.34
N ILE A 231 -7.94 3.90 -22.31
CA ILE A 231 -8.28 2.47 -22.13
C ILE A 231 -7.03 1.60 -21.93
N THR A 232 -6.00 1.77 -22.77
CA THR A 232 -4.76 0.97 -22.70
C THR A 232 -4.00 1.11 -21.38
N ARG A 233 -4.19 2.24 -20.68
CA ARG A 233 -3.63 2.47 -19.34
C ARG A 233 -4.21 1.54 -18.27
N TRP A 234 -5.41 0.98 -18.48
CA TRP A 234 -6.05 0.05 -17.54
C TRP A 234 -5.80 -1.42 -17.88
N THR A 235 -5.47 -1.74 -19.13
CA THR A 235 -5.13 -3.11 -19.57
C THR A 235 -3.66 -3.46 -19.37
N LYS A 236 -2.78 -2.46 -19.34
CA LYS A 236 -1.39 -2.66 -18.92
C LYS A 236 -1.36 -2.95 -17.41
N ALA A 237 -0.85 -4.11 -17.03
CA ALA A 237 -0.49 -4.39 -15.64
C ALA A 237 0.34 -3.21 -15.12
N ARG A 238 -0.04 -2.64 -13.96
CA ARG A 238 0.87 -1.74 -13.24
C ARG A 238 2.17 -2.50 -13.08
N SER A 239 3.27 -1.92 -13.56
CA SER A 239 4.60 -2.54 -13.56
C SER A 239 4.77 -3.43 -12.34
N PRO A 240 5.21 -4.69 -12.49
CA PRO A 240 5.45 -5.56 -11.34
C PRO A 240 6.34 -4.79 -10.37
N PHE A 241 5.94 -4.79 -9.10
CA PHE A 241 6.77 -4.33 -8.01
C PHE A 241 8.19 -4.83 -8.25
N GLN A 242 9.13 -3.94 -8.53
CA GLN A 242 10.54 -4.29 -8.58
C GLN A 242 11.01 -4.30 -7.13
N PRO A 243 11.30 -5.47 -6.53
CA PRO A 243 11.95 -5.49 -5.23
C PRO A 243 13.27 -4.71 -5.34
N PRO A 244 13.71 -4.04 -4.26
CA PRO A 244 15.00 -3.36 -4.26
C PRO A 244 16.11 -4.32 -4.72
N PRO A 245 17.09 -3.83 -5.50
CA PRO A 245 18.18 -4.66 -5.98
C PRO A 245 18.87 -5.37 -4.82
N LEU A 246 19.14 -6.67 -5.00
CA LEU A 246 19.82 -7.51 -4.02
C LEU A 246 21.15 -6.85 -3.62
N HIS A 247 21.24 -6.34 -2.39
CA HIS A 247 22.53 -5.97 -1.81
C HIS A 247 23.32 -7.26 -1.57
N GLN A 248 24.24 -7.57 -2.48
CA GLN A 248 25.29 -8.55 -2.22
C GLN A 248 26.28 -7.89 -1.26
N SER A 249 26.14 -8.15 0.04
CA SER A 249 27.24 -7.85 0.95
C SER A 249 28.45 -8.68 0.52
N PRO A 250 29.65 -8.09 0.36
CA PRO A 250 30.83 -8.86 0.04
C PRO A 250 31.11 -9.86 1.16
N PHE A 251 31.18 -11.14 0.78
CA PHE A 251 31.56 -12.23 1.65
C PHE A 251 32.93 -11.93 2.27
N GLN A 252 32.97 -11.66 3.57
CA GLN A 252 34.22 -11.68 4.33
C GLN A 252 34.39 -13.10 4.90
N PRO A 253 35.38 -13.89 4.45
CA PRO A 253 35.67 -15.17 5.08
C PRO A 253 36.11 -14.94 6.53
N PRO A 254 35.79 -15.87 7.46
CA PRO A 254 36.21 -15.74 8.85
C PRO A 254 37.73 -15.79 8.97
N PRO A 255 38.34 -15.03 9.90
CA PRO A 255 39.78 -15.10 10.13
C PRO A 255 40.18 -16.48 10.65
N LEU A 256 41.25 -17.01 10.07
CA LEU A 256 41.91 -18.24 10.51
C LEU A 256 42.30 -18.11 11.99
N GLN A 257 41.69 -18.92 12.86
CA GLN A 257 42.20 -19.11 14.22
C GLN A 257 43.46 -19.97 14.14
N VAL A 258 44.63 -19.32 14.29
CA VAL A 258 45.89 -20.00 14.53
C VAL A 258 45.93 -20.37 16.02
N ASN A 259 45.61 -21.63 16.34
CA ASN A 259 45.84 -22.19 17.66
C ASN A 259 47.35 -22.40 17.85
N GLY A 260 47.99 -21.49 18.58
CA GLY A 260 49.32 -21.69 19.13
C GLY A 260 49.21 -22.09 20.60
N THR A 261 49.50 -23.36 20.91
CA THR A 261 49.80 -23.79 22.29
C THR A 261 51.32 -23.84 22.42
N ILE A 262 51.87 -23.04 23.33
CA ILE A 262 53.24 -23.15 23.81
C ILE A 262 53.17 -23.75 25.23
N TYR A 263 53.96 -24.82 25.39
CA TYR A 263 54.10 -25.78 26.51
C TYR A 263 52.99 -26.82 26.68
#